data_AF-A0A6B1EWP6-F1
#
_entry.id   AF-A0A6B1EWP6-F1
#
_cell.length_a   1.000
_cell.length_b   1.000
_cell.length_c   1.000
_cell.angle_alpha   90.00
_cell.angle_beta   90.00
_cell.angle_gamma   90.00
#
_symmetry.space_group_name_H-M   'P 1'
#
loop_
_entity.id
_entity.type
_entity.pdbx_description
1 polymer ?
#
loop_
_entity_poly.entity_id
_entity_poly.type
_entity_poly.pdbx_seq_one_letter_code
_entity_poly.pdbx_strand_id
1 'polypeptide(L)' 'MGRLVDGVWFDQWYDTKDTGGKFVRSISQFRNWITKKGSVGPSGQGGFKAQSGRYHLYASYACPWVHRV' A
#
# COMPACT_ATOMS: atom_id res chain seq x y z
N MET A 1 12.28 -3.59 10.71
CA MET A 1 11.40 -3.26 9.57
C MET A 1 11.98 -2.00 8.94
N GLY A 2 12.42 -2.08 7.69
CA GLY A 2 12.86 -0.89 6.97
C GLY A 2 11.71 -0.07 6.41
N ARG A 3 12.00 1.14 5.98
CA ARG A 3 11.06 2.08 5.40
C ARG A 3 11.72 2.86 4.25
N LEU A 4 10.89 3.38 3.35
CA LEU A 4 11.31 4.37 2.37
C LEU A 4 11.08 5.77 2.95
N VAL A 5 12.10 6.62 2.92
CA VAL A 5 12.00 8.05 3.21
C VAL A 5 12.51 8.78 1.99
N ASP A 6 11.65 9.59 1.36
CA ASP A 6 11.96 10.33 0.13
C ASP A 6 12.60 9.48 -0.98
N GLY A 7 12.11 8.24 -1.12
CA GLY A 7 12.57 7.29 -2.13
C GLY A 7 13.85 6.53 -1.76
N VAL A 8 14.49 6.83 -0.63
CA VAL A 8 15.69 6.13 -0.15
C VAL A 8 15.30 5.08 0.89
N TRP A 9 15.90 3.89 0.80
CA TRP A 9 15.68 2.80 1.75
C TRP A 9 16.50 3.00 3.03
N PHE A 10 15.81 2.92 4.16
CA PHE A 10 16.42 2.92 5.49
C PHE A 10 16.05 1.61 6.20
N ASP A 11 17.05 0.93 6.74
CA ASP A 11 16.91 -0.35 7.45
C ASP A 11 16.62 -0.20 8.96
N GLN A 12 16.42 1.05 9.41
CA GLN A 12 16.19 1.39 10.81
C GLN A 12 14.72 1.28 11.22
N TRP A 13 14.49 1.00 12.51
CA TRP A 13 13.16 0.94 13.10
C TRP A 13 12.52 2.33 13.24
N TYR A 14 11.20 2.36 13.44
CA TYR A 14 10.43 3.59 13.63
C TYR A 14 10.86 4.31 14.91
N ASP A 15 11.01 5.63 14.85
CA ASP A 15 11.25 6.43 16.05
C ASP A 15 9.96 6.44 16.89
N THR A 16 9.98 5.74 18.02
CA THR A 16 8.87 5.69 18.97
C THR A 16 9.06 6.67 20.13
N LYS A 17 10.20 7.37 20.22
CA LYS A 17 10.40 8.39 21.27
C LYS A 17 9.40 9.53 21.09
N ASP A 18 9.20 9.96 19.86
CA ASP A 18 8.27 11.04 19.49
C ASP A 18 6.79 10.71 19.78
N THR A 19 6.46 9.42 19.88
CA THR A 19 5.09 8.94 20.11
C THR A 19 4.89 8.37 21.52
N GLY A 20 5.79 8.66 22.46
CA GLY A 20 5.71 8.18 23.85
C GLY A 20 5.77 6.65 23.96
N GLY A 21 6.55 6.00 23.09
CA GLY A 21 6.70 4.55 23.01
C GLY A 21 5.64 3.84 22.16
N LYS A 22 4.63 4.54 21.63
CA LYS A 22 3.58 3.93 20.82
C LYS A 22 4.05 3.66 19.40
N PHE A 23 3.91 2.43 18.94
CA PHE A 23 4.05 2.12 17.51
C PHE A 23 2.87 2.73 16.71
N VAL A 24 3.16 3.69 15.83
CA VAL A 24 2.18 4.29 14.92
C VAL A 24 2.42 3.72 13.52
N ARG A 25 1.45 2.95 13.01
CA ARG A 25 1.54 2.39 11.65
C ARG A 25 1.38 3.51 10.63
N SER A 26 2.25 3.49 9.61
CA SER A 26 2.06 4.31 8.42
C SER A 26 0.73 3.95 7.75
N ILE A 27 -0.02 4.98 7.35
CA ILE A 27 -1.26 4.81 6.60
C ILE A 27 -0.88 4.30 5.21
N SER A 28 -1.58 3.26 4.75
CA SER A 28 -1.29 2.75 3.41
C SER A 28 -1.82 3.71 2.34
N GLN A 29 -0.92 4.08 1.43
CA GLN A 29 -1.02 5.29 0.62
C GLN A 29 -1.88 5.11 -0.64
N PHE A 30 -1.88 3.90 -1.22
CA PHE A 30 -2.60 3.63 -2.47
C PHE A 30 -3.99 3.07 -2.18
N ARG A 31 -5.02 3.77 -2.66
CA ARG A 31 -6.45 3.46 -2.43
C ARG A 31 -7.32 3.62 -3.69
N ASN A 32 -6.71 3.57 -4.87
CA ASN A 32 -7.44 3.62 -6.12
C ASN A 32 -8.18 2.30 -6.39
N TRP A 33 -9.24 2.36 -7.21
CA TRP A 33 -10.09 1.21 -7.49
C TRP A 33 -10.02 0.81 -8.96
N ILE A 34 -9.85 -0.49 -9.21
CA ILE A 34 -10.06 -1.06 -10.54
C ILE A 34 -11.57 -1.18 -10.76
N THR A 35 -12.11 -0.46 -11.74
CA THR A 35 -13.54 -0.46 -12.08
C THR A 35 -13.77 -0.88 -13.53
N LYS A 36 -14.98 -1.35 -13.86
CA LYS A 36 -15.31 -1.86 -15.22
C LYS A 36 -15.02 -0.85 -16.34
N LYS A 37 -15.23 0.45 -16.07
CA LYS A 37 -15.02 1.54 -17.04
C LYS A 37 -13.81 2.42 -16.72
N GLY A 38 -13.12 2.21 -15.60
CA GLY A 38 -12.08 3.11 -15.11
C GLY A 38 -12.60 4.40 -14.49
N SER A 39 -13.88 4.44 -14.10
CA SER A 39 -14.43 5.53 -13.29
C SER A 39 -13.82 5.54 -11.88
N VAL A 40 -13.88 6.69 -11.21
CA VAL A 40 -13.45 6.86 -9.82
C VAL A 40 -14.25 5.89 -8.92
N GLY A 41 -13.55 5.21 -8.00
CA GLY A 41 -14.19 4.38 -6.98
C GLY A 41 -14.58 5.18 -5.73
N PRO A 42 -14.93 4.49 -4.63
CA PRO A 42 -15.21 5.13 -3.33
C PRO A 42 -14.07 6.00 -2.78
N SER A 43 -12.83 5.80 -3.24
CA SER A 43 -11.67 6.57 -2.84
C SER A 43 -10.61 6.63 -3.95
N GLY A 44 -9.65 7.54 -3.82
CA GLY A 44 -8.56 7.70 -4.77
C GLY A 44 -8.99 8.36 -6.09
N GLN A 45 -8.31 8.00 -7.17
CA GLN A 45 -8.50 8.54 -8.51
C GLN A 45 -9.05 7.48 -9.48
N GLY A 46 -9.64 7.93 -10.59
CA GLY A 46 -10.07 7.09 -11.70
C GLY A 46 -8.92 6.72 -12.64
N GLY A 47 -9.25 6.14 -13.81
CA GLY A 47 -8.29 5.74 -14.84
C GLY A 47 -7.91 4.25 -14.83
N PHE A 48 -8.38 3.49 -13.85
CA PHE A 48 -8.06 2.07 -13.65
C PHE A 48 -9.17 1.17 -14.20
N LYS A 49 -9.24 1.02 -15.53
CA LYS A 49 -10.22 0.15 -16.20
C LYS A 49 -9.83 -1.32 -16.08
N ALA A 50 -10.76 -2.19 -15.70
CA ALA A 50 -10.56 -3.64 -15.70
C ALA A 50 -10.22 -4.15 -17.11
N GLN A 51 -9.01 -4.70 -17.30
CA GLN A 51 -8.46 -5.14 -18.58
C GLN A 51 -7.48 -6.31 -18.34
N SER A 52 -7.53 -7.31 -19.22
CA SER A 52 -6.58 -8.44 -19.17
C SER A 52 -5.14 -7.96 -19.43
N GLY A 53 -4.17 -8.57 -18.75
CA GLY A 53 -2.74 -8.27 -18.91
C GLY A 53 -2.27 -6.90 -18.40
N ARG A 54 -3.15 -6.11 -17.74
CA ARG A 54 -2.82 -4.74 -17.29
C ARG A 54 -2.35 -4.65 -15.83
N TYR A 55 -2.81 -5.55 -14.97
CA TYR A 55 -2.57 -5.47 -13.52
C TYR A 55 -1.71 -6.64 -13.06
N HIS A 56 -0.86 -6.38 -12.07
CA HIS A 56 0.03 -7.37 -11.47
C HIS A 56 -0.10 -7.34 -9.95
N LEU A 57 -0.01 -8.51 -9.31
CA LEU A 57 -0.06 -8.66 -7.86
C LEU A 57 1.33 -8.97 -7.33
N TYR A 58 1.86 -8.08 -6.50
CA TYR A 58 3.09 -8.33 -5.73
C TYR A 58 2.71 -8.93 -4.37
N ALA A 59 3.19 -10.14 -4.10
CA ALA A 59 2.72 -10.96 -3.00
C ALA A 59 3.87 -11.69 -2.28
N SER A 60 3.65 -12.02 -1.02
CA SER A 60 4.47 -12.96 -0.26
C SER A 60 3.57 -14.02 0.36
N TYR A 61 3.90 -15.30 0.15
CA TYR A 61 3.19 -16.45 0.74
C TYR A 61 3.22 -16.46 2.28
N ALA A 62 4.12 -15.70 2.91
CA ALA A 62 4.17 -15.60 4.36
C ALA A 62 3.18 -14.55 4.93
N CYS A 63 2.60 -13.68 4.08
CA CYS A 63 1.81 -12.55 4.56
C CYS A 63 0.31 -12.88 4.65
N PRO A 64 -0.30 -12.91 5.86
CA PRO A 64 -1.71 -13.26 6.02
C PRO A 64 -2.67 -12.23 5.43
N TRP A 65 -2.22 -10.99 5.19
CA TRP A 65 -3.04 -9.98 4.52
C TRP A 65 -3.17 -10.25 3.03
N VAL A 66 -2.09 -10.73 2.40
CA VAL A 66 -2.06 -11.06 0.98
C VAL A 66 -2.76 -12.38 0.69
N HIS A 67 -2.83 -13.32 1.63
CA HIS A 67 -3.65 -14.53 1.48
C HIS A 67 -5.15 -14.28 1.31
N ARG A 68 -5.64 -13.04 1.43
CA ARG A 68 -7.05 -12.68 1.30
C ARG A 68 -7.44 -12.14 -0.08
N VAL A 69 -6.46 -11.80 -0.93
CA VAL A 69 -6.70 -11.35 -2.31
C VAL A 69 -6.75 -12.54 -3.24
#